data_AF-A0A377M4B0-F1
#
_entry.id   AF-A0A377M4B0-F1
#
_cell.length_a   1.000
_cell.length_b   1.000
_cell.length_c   1.000
_cell.angle_alpha   90.00
_cell.angle_beta   90.00
_cell.angle_gamma   90.00
#
_symmetry.space_group_name_H-M   'P 1'
#
loop_
_entity.id
_entity.type
_entity.pdbx_description
1 polymer ?
#
loop_
_entity_poly.entity_id
_entity_poly.type
_entity_poly.pdbx_seq_one_letter_code
_entity_poly.pdbx_strand_id
1 'polypeptide(L)'
;MVGDIADDVSVSIDGQAPFSFDHTDYASDGDPIPVFTAGYGVNWRHAAGLNSVGIDLVLDSQMAKMRKFNQKRVNYYLNGDSKIQVQSYPAQGIKNHRNTKKINLGSGAGGANIDLTSATTTQYFEFFGKGAFGTTARTNKVAQYDVMWVSPEIWANMAQPYVVNVW
;
A
#
# COMPACT_ATOMS: atom_id res chain seq x y z
N MET A 1 -11.39 -16.14 -3.26
CA MET A 1 -12.50 -15.35 -2.68
C MET A 1 -13.75 -16.18 -2.88
N VAL A 2 -14.62 -16.31 -1.85
CA VAL A 2 -15.90 -17.03 -2.02
C VAL A 2 -16.78 -16.18 -2.93
N GLY A 3 -17.22 -16.73 -4.07
CA GLY A 3 -18.26 -16.10 -4.89
C GLY A 3 -19.56 -16.04 -4.09
N ASP A 4 -20.21 -14.88 -4.11
CA ASP A 4 -21.44 -14.65 -3.35
C ASP A 4 -22.54 -15.61 -3.79
N ILE A 5 -23.32 -16.11 -2.83
CA ILE A 5 -24.49 -16.96 -3.09
C ILE A 5 -25.71 -16.07 -3.26
N ALA A 6 -26.72 -16.48 -4.02
CA ALA A 6 -27.94 -15.70 -4.19
C ALA A 6 -28.58 -15.33 -2.84
N ASP A 7 -28.90 -14.05 -2.64
CA ASP A 7 -29.51 -13.49 -1.42
C ASP A 7 -30.98 -13.93 -1.20
N ASP A 8 -31.51 -14.82 -2.03
CA ASP A 8 -32.91 -15.25 -2.02
C ASP A 8 -33.22 -16.15 -0.80
N VAL A 9 -33.47 -15.51 0.33
CA VAL A 9 -34.02 -16.15 1.54
C VAL A 9 -35.54 -15.99 1.52
N SER A 10 -36.25 -17.05 1.14
CA SER A 10 -37.72 -17.05 1.16
C SER A 10 -38.25 -17.19 2.60
N VAL A 11 -38.90 -16.14 3.11
CA VAL A 11 -39.61 -16.18 4.40
C VAL A 11 -41.07 -16.53 4.14
N SER A 12 -41.53 -17.69 4.59
CA SER A 12 -42.94 -18.11 4.45
C SER A 12 -43.50 -18.67 5.75
N ILE A 13 -44.80 -18.46 5.99
CA ILE A 13 -45.51 -18.94 7.18
C ILE A 13 -45.80 -20.45 7.08
N ASP A 14 -45.97 -20.97 5.87
CA ASP A 14 -46.40 -22.35 5.62
C ASP A 14 -45.27 -23.27 5.14
N GLY A 15 -44.05 -22.74 4.95
CA GLY A 15 -42.86 -23.51 4.57
C GLY A 15 -42.83 -24.05 3.13
N GLN A 16 -43.80 -23.71 2.28
CA GLN A 16 -43.91 -24.19 0.89
C GLN A 16 -43.37 -23.20 -0.15
N ALA A 17 -42.55 -22.22 0.23
CA ALA A 17 -41.94 -21.32 -0.74
C ALA A 17 -40.92 -22.08 -1.63
N PRO A 18 -40.95 -21.90 -2.97
CA PRO A 18 -39.93 -22.46 -3.84
C PRO A 18 -38.58 -21.82 -3.53
N PHE A 19 -37.56 -22.64 -3.29
CA PHE A 19 -36.19 -22.18 -3.02
C PHE A 19 -35.27 -22.55 -4.18
N SER A 20 -34.32 -21.67 -4.46
CA SER A 20 -33.27 -21.87 -5.46
C SER A 20 -32.13 -22.71 -4.86
N PHE A 21 -31.59 -23.65 -5.62
CA PHE A 21 -30.34 -24.33 -5.27
C PHE A 21 -29.18 -23.58 -5.91
N ASP A 22 -28.24 -23.12 -5.09
CA ASP A 22 -27.06 -22.38 -5.55
C ASP A 22 -25.78 -23.04 -5.03
N HIS A 23 -24.69 -22.87 -5.76
CA HIS A 23 -23.37 -23.40 -5.41
C HIS A 23 -22.35 -22.27 -5.38
N THR A 24 -21.44 -22.31 -4.41
CA THR A 24 -20.38 -21.30 -4.32
C THR A 24 -19.34 -21.50 -5.42
N ASP A 25 -19.12 -20.48 -6.24
CA ASP A 25 -18.01 -20.47 -7.20
C ASP A 25 -16.67 -20.20 -6.49
N TYR A 26 -15.63 -20.93 -6.89
CA TYR A 26 -14.27 -20.78 -6.37
C TYR A 26 -13.39 -20.06 -7.39
N ALA A 27 -13.12 -18.77 -7.15
CA ALA A 27 -12.07 -18.04 -7.87
C ALA A 27 -10.74 -18.09 -7.11
N SER A 28 -9.67 -18.42 -7.84
CA SER A 28 -8.29 -18.26 -7.35
C SER A 28 -7.90 -16.78 -7.48
N ASP A 29 -7.34 -16.20 -6.41
CA ASP A 29 -6.70 -14.89 -6.45
C ASP A 29 -5.18 -15.11 -6.43
N GLY A 30 -4.42 -14.27 -7.13
CA GLY A 30 -2.98 -14.45 -7.27
C GLY A 30 -2.26 -13.14 -7.53
N ASP A 31 -1.02 -13.05 -7.04
CA ASP A 31 -0.10 -11.95 -7.34
C ASP A 31 1.21 -12.52 -7.89
N PRO A 32 1.79 -11.94 -8.95
CA PRO A 32 3.06 -12.41 -9.50
C PRO A 32 4.23 -12.11 -8.56
N ILE A 33 5.12 -13.09 -8.39
CA ILE A 33 6.38 -12.97 -7.61
C ILE A 33 7.56 -12.79 -8.58
N PRO A 34 8.09 -11.56 -8.76
CA PRO A 34 9.21 -11.33 -9.66
C PRO A 34 10.57 -11.59 -8.98
N VAL A 35 11.57 -11.90 -9.80
CA VAL A 35 12.97 -11.97 -9.37
C VAL A 35 13.69 -10.69 -9.79
N PHE A 36 14.35 -10.02 -8.84
CA PHE A 36 15.18 -8.84 -9.13
C PHE A 36 16.63 -9.26 -9.29
N THR A 37 17.22 -9.02 -10.46
CA THR A 37 18.63 -9.29 -10.73
C THR A 37 19.37 -8.01 -11.07
N ALA A 38 20.57 -7.84 -10.51
CA ALA A 38 21.41 -6.68 -10.73
C ALA A 38 22.89 -7.08 -10.72
N GLY A 39 23.63 -6.66 -11.75
CA GLY A 39 25.09 -6.82 -11.82
C GLY A 39 25.82 -5.48 -11.89
N TYR A 40 27.07 -5.46 -11.42
CA TYR A 40 28.04 -4.38 -11.63
C TYR A 40 29.34 -4.98 -12.19
N GLY A 41 30.14 -4.16 -12.84
CA GLY A 41 31.43 -4.56 -13.42
C GLY A 41 32.44 -3.43 -13.32
N VAL A 42 33.71 -3.78 -13.25
CA VAL A 42 34.83 -2.83 -13.14
C VAL A 42 35.93 -3.23 -14.12
N ASN A 43 36.65 -2.23 -14.66
CA ASN A 43 37.84 -2.50 -15.48
C ASN A 43 39.01 -2.83 -14.56
N TRP A 44 39.68 -3.97 -14.81
CA TRP A 44 40.81 -4.44 -14.00
C TRP A 44 41.95 -3.43 -13.90
N ARG A 45 42.40 -2.83 -15.03
CA ARG A 45 43.53 -1.88 -15.02
C ARG A 45 43.19 -0.63 -14.21
N HIS A 46 41.94 -0.18 -14.29
CA HIS A 46 41.46 0.99 -13.58
C HIS A 46 41.29 0.72 -12.08
N ALA A 47 40.72 -0.42 -11.71
CA ALA A 47 40.60 -0.85 -10.32
C ALA A 47 41.98 -1.05 -9.67
N ALA A 48 42.94 -1.67 -10.38
CA ALA A 48 44.30 -1.87 -9.87
C ALA A 48 45.06 -0.54 -9.67
N GLY A 49 44.93 0.40 -10.61
CA GLY A 49 45.52 1.73 -10.46
C GLY A 49 44.88 2.54 -9.32
N LEU A 50 43.57 2.47 -9.16
CA LEU A 50 42.87 3.16 -8.06
C LEU A 50 43.17 2.55 -6.69
N ASN A 51 43.37 1.23 -6.62
CA ASN A 51 43.77 0.56 -5.38
C ASN A 51 45.13 1.09 -4.88
N SER A 52 46.09 1.35 -5.79
CA SER A 52 47.39 1.92 -5.40
C SER A 52 47.32 3.33 -4.79
N VAL A 53 46.23 4.07 -4.99
CA VAL A 53 45.98 5.38 -4.37
C VAL A 53 44.97 5.30 -3.23
N GLY A 54 44.63 4.08 -2.77
CA GLY A 54 43.73 3.83 -1.64
C GLY A 54 42.24 3.94 -1.98
N ILE A 55 41.86 3.97 -3.27
CA ILE A 55 40.46 4.03 -3.70
C ILE A 55 39.97 2.63 -4.12
N ASP A 56 38.96 2.12 -3.43
CA ASP A 56 38.31 0.86 -3.79
C ASP A 56 37.11 1.08 -4.73
N LEU A 57 37.39 1.03 -6.03
CA LEU A 57 36.39 1.15 -7.09
C LEU A 57 35.35 0.01 -7.06
N VAL A 58 35.74 -1.19 -6.64
CA VAL A 58 34.86 -2.37 -6.63
C VAL A 58 33.77 -2.18 -5.58
N LEU A 59 34.18 -1.74 -4.38
CA LEU A 59 33.28 -1.45 -3.28
C LEU A 59 32.32 -0.30 -3.62
N ASP A 60 32.82 0.81 -4.18
CA ASP A 60 31.95 1.93 -4.56
C ASP A 60 30.94 1.54 -5.64
N SER A 61 31.39 0.77 -6.65
CA SER A 61 30.51 0.24 -7.69
C SER A 61 29.43 -0.70 -7.13
N GLN A 62 29.79 -1.54 -6.14
CA GLN A 62 28.85 -2.40 -5.44
C GLN A 62 27.82 -1.58 -4.64
N MET A 63 28.28 -0.59 -3.86
CA MET A 63 27.40 0.29 -3.07
C MET A 63 26.42 1.05 -3.96
N ALA A 64 26.92 1.64 -5.05
CA ALA A 64 26.09 2.34 -6.02
C ALA A 64 25.04 1.41 -6.64
N LYS A 65 25.43 0.17 -6.98
CA LYS A 65 24.49 -0.81 -7.55
C LYS A 65 23.45 -1.26 -6.53
N MET A 66 23.85 -1.51 -5.28
CA MET A 66 22.95 -1.89 -4.20
C MET A 66 21.90 -0.80 -3.94
N ARG A 67 22.30 0.48 -3.97
CA ARG A 67 21.35 1.60 -3.88
C ARG A 67 20.31 1.58 -4.99
N LYS A 68 20.73 1.40 -6.25
CA LYS A 68 19.81 1.32 -7.40
C LYS A 68 18.89 0.10 -7.32
N PHE A 69 19.42 -1.04 -6.88
CA PHE A 69 18.66 -2.27 -6.66
C PHE A 69 17.56 -2.07 -5.63
N ASN A 70 17.89 -1.50 -4.47
CA ASN A 70 16.92 -1.22 -3.42
C ASN A 70 15.86 -0.19 -3.84
N GLN A 71 16.26 0.88 -4.55
CA GLN A 71 15.30 1.84 -5.11
C GLN A 71 14.30 1.18 -6.07
N LYS A 72 14.76 0.30 -6.95
CA LYS A 72 13.87 -0.42 -7.89
C LYS A 72 12.92 -1.37 -7.15
N ARG A 73 13.39 -2.06 -6.11
CA ARG A 73 12.55 -2.91 -5.25
C ARG A 73 11.47 -2.11 -4.53
N VAL A 74 11.83 -1.01 -3.87
CA VAL A 74 10.87 -0.15 -3.16
C VAL A 74 9.82 0.40 -4.13
N ASN A 75 10.24 0.87 -5.31
CA ASN A 75 9.30 1.36 -6.32
C ASN A 75 8.33 0.26 -6.79
N TYR A 76 8.80 -0.98 -6.96
CA TYR A 76 7.92 -2.11 -7.28
C TYR A 76 6.93 -2.39 -6.15
N TYR A 77 7.36 -2.42 -4.89
CA TYR A 77 6.43 -2.66 -3.77
C TYR A 77 5.37 -1.56 -3.64
N LEU A 78 5.71 -0.31 -3.94
CA LEU A 78 4.77 0.81 -3.84
C LEU A 78 3.82 0.91 -5.04
N ASN A 79 4.34 0.77 -6.27
CA ASN A 79 3.59 1.08 -7.49
C ASN A 79 3.33 -0.14 -8.40
N GLY A 80 3.99 -1.28 -8.14
CA GLY A 80 3.97 -2.45 -9.02
C GLY A 80 4.78 -2.25 -10.30
N ASP A 81 4.49 -3.06 -11.32
CA ASP A 81 5.04 -2.91 -12.67
C ASP A 81 3.96 -3.28 -13.70
N SER A 82 3.54 -2.31 -14.52
CA SER A 82 2.50 -2.51 -15.53
C SER A 82 2.90 -3.48 -16.65
N LYS A 83 4.19 -3.80 -16.78
CA LYS A 83 4.69 -4.73 -17.80
C LYS A 83 4.64 -6.18 -17.37
N ILE A 84 4.45 -6.45 -16.08
CA ILE A 84 4.45 -7.81 -15.53
C ILE A 84 3.01 -8.24 -15.28
N GLN A 85 2.57 -9.25 -16.02
CA GLN A 85 1.27 -9.88 -15.85
C GLN A 85 1.44 -11.39 -16.06
N VAL A 86 0.94 -12.18 -15.12
CA VAL A 86 0.98 -13.64 -15.20
C VAL A 86 -0.45 -14.14 -15.10
N GLN A 87 -0.93 -14.87 -16.12
CA GLN A 87 -2.29 -15.44 -16.14
C GLN A 87 -3.38 -14.41 -15.78
N SER A 88 -3.25 -13.18 -16.31
CA SER A 88 -4.15 -12.06 -16.03
C SER A 88 -4.06 -11.42 -14.65
N TYR A 89 -3.15 -11.85 -13.79
CA TYR A 89 -2.82 -11.15 -12.54
C TYR A 89 -1.74 -10.09 -12.80
N PRO A 90 -2.08 -8.79 -12.71
CA PRO A 90 -1.11 -7.71 -12.86
C PRO A 90 -0.20 -7.61 -11.63
N ALA A 91 1.05 -7.22 -11.84
CA ALA A 91 1.96 -6.86 -10.76
C ALA A 91 1.57 -5.50 -10.16
N GLN A 92 0.77 -5.51 -9.09
CA GLN A 92 0.31 -4.32 -8.39
C GLN A 92 1.15 -4.08 -7.12
N GLY A 93 1.36 -2.81 -6.79
CA GLY A 93 1.97 -2.39 -5.53
C GLY A 93 0.93 -1.92 -4.53
N ILE A 94 1.38 -1.61 -3.31
CA ILE A 94 0.49 -1.23 -2.20
C ILE A 94 -0.41 -0.04 -2.56
N LYS A 95 0.06 0.92 -3.38
CA LYS A 95 -0.73 2.11 -3.76
C LYS A 95 -1.82 1.87 -4.79
N ASN A 96 -1.77 0.77 -5.53
CA ASN A 96 -2.68 0.49 -6.65
C ASN A 96 -3.23 -0.94 -6.66
N HIS A 97 -2.98 -1.72 -5.61
CA HIS A 97 -3.53 -3.06 -5.44
C HIS A 97 -5.07 -3.03 -5.40
N ARG A 98 -5.70 -4.05 -6.00
CA ARG A 98 -7.16 -4.24 -6.03
C ARG A 98 -7.80 -4.26 -4.62
N ASN A 99 -7.05 -4.78 -3.64
CA ASN A 99 -7.50 -4.88 -2.25
C ASN A 99 -7.11 -3.65 -1.39
N THR A 100 -6.37 -2.68 -1.93
CA THR A 100 -6.05 -1.44 -1.20
C THR A 100 -7.24 -0.49 -1.22
N LYS A 101 -7.69 -0.08 -0.04
CA LYS A 101 -8.71 0.96 0.12
C LYS A 101 -8.03 2.32 0.13
N LYS A 102 -8.35 3.15 -0.87
CA LYS A 102 -7.77 4.47 -1.05
C LYS A 102 -8.72 5.53 -0.50
N ILE A 103 -8.16 6.54 0.14
CA ILE A 103 -8.90 7.70 0.63
C ILE A 103 -8.38 8.92 -0.12
N ASN A 104 -9.29 9.68 -0.73
CA ASN A 104 -8.96 10.95 -1.35
C ASN A 104 -8.86 12.03 -0.26
N LEU A 105 -7.69 12.67 -0.12
CA LEU A 105 -7.47 13.72 0.87
C LEU A 105 -7.84 15.13 0.34
N GLY A 106 -7.98 15.28 -0.98
CA GLY A 106 -8.21 16.59 -1.61
C GLY A 106 -9.61 17.17 -1.35
N SER A 107 -9.84 18.37 -1.90
CA SER A 107 -11.11 19.11 -1.77
C SER A 107 -12.14 18.80 -2.88
N GLY A 108 -11.78 17.95 -3.86
CA GLY A 108 -12.67 17.55 -4.94
C GLY A 108 -13.80 16.61 -4.50
N ALA A 109 -14.66 16.21 -5.43
CA ALA A 109 -15.77 15.28 -5.15
C ALA A 109 -15.29 13.97 -4.50
N GLY A 110 -15.89 13.62 -3.36
CA GLY A 110 -15.49 12.44 -2.56
C GLY A 110 -14.16 12.59 -1.80
N GLY A 111 -13.60 13.81 -1.75
CA GLY A 111 -12.40 14.13 -1.01
C GLY A 111 -12.67 14.48 0.46
N ALA A 112 -11.75 14.09 1.34
CA ALA A 112 -11.82 14.35 2.78
C ALA A 112 -11.51 15.80 3.16
N ASN A 113 -11.10 16.64 2.19
CA ASN A 113 -10.76 18.05 2.37
C ASN A 113 -9.84 18.32 3.56
N ILE A 114 -8.77 17.53 3.68
CA ILE A 114 -7.83 17.63 4.79
C ILE A 114 -6.39 17.61 4.28
N ASP A 115 -5.63 18.60 4.71
CA ASP A 115 -4.18 18.62 4.54
C ASP A 115 -3.52 18.17 5.84
N LEU A 116 -2.98 16.94 5.84
CA LEU A 116 -2.32 16.37 7.01
C LEU A 116 -0.98 17.06 7.31
N THR A 117 -0.39 17.84 6.41
CA THR A 117 0.85 18.56 6.71
C THR A 117 0.65 19.77 7.63
N SER A 118 -0.59 20.29 7.70
CA SER A 118 -0.97 21.47 8.47
C SER A 118 -2.18 21.25 9.38
N ALA A 119 -2.77 20.06 9.37
CA ALA A 119 -3.92 19.71 10.20
C ALA A 119 -3.63 19.90 11.69
N THR A 120 -4.60 20.47 12.40
CA THR A 120 -4.62 20.53 13.86
C THR A 120 -4.87 19.15 14.47
N THR A 121 -4.48 18.96 15.73
CA THR A 121 -4.71 17.69 16.46
C THR A 121 -6.18 17.27 16.47
N THR A 122 -7.11 18.23 16.59
CA THR A 122 -8.55 17.94 16.51
C THR A 122 -8.96 17.39 15.14
N GLN A 123 -8.42 17.96 14.06
CA GLN A 123 -8.68 17.48 12.70
C GLN A 123 -8.08 16.08 12.46
N TYR A 124 -6.94 15.75 13.07
CA TYR A 124 -6.40 14.39 13.05
C TYR A 124 -7.33 13.40 13.76
N PHE A 125 -7.81 13.71 14.97
CA PHE A 125 -8.73 12.85 15.69
C PHE A 125 -10.04 12.64 14.93
N GLU A 126 -10.55 13.71 14.31
CA GLU A 126 -11.72 13.60 13.45
C GLU A 126 -11.42 12.69 12.26
N PHE A 127 -10.33 12.92 11.53
CA PHE A 127 -9.96 12.12 10.35
C PHE A 127 -9.81 10.63 10.66
N PHE A 128 -9.02 10.27 11.68
CA PHE A 128 -8.74 8.88 12.05
C PHE A 128 -9.90 8.19 12.79
N GLY A 129 -10.68 8.93 13.59
CA GLY A 129 -11.75 8.38 14.41
C GLY A 129 -13.08 8.24 13.67
N LYS A 130 -13.74 9.37 13.40
CA LYS A 130 -15.11 9.41 12.83
C LYS A 130 -15.15 9.77 11.35
N GLY A 131 -14.08 10.36 10.84
CA GLY A 131 -13.95 10.89 9.49
C GLY A 131 -13.65 9.82 8.45
N ALA A 132 -13.03 10.24 7.34
CA ALA A 132 -12.85 9.41 6.15
C ALA A 132 -12.08 8.12 6.43
N PHE A 133 -11.01 8.17 7.23
CA PHE A 133 -10.22 6.99 7.57
C PHE A 133 -10.99 6.02 8.47
N GLY A 134 -11.51 6.51 9.59
CA GLY A 134 -12.23 5.66 10.54
C GLY A 134 -13.53 5.06 9.98
N THR A 135 -14.21 5.77 9.08
CA THR A 135 -15.37 5.23 8.36
C THR A 135 -14.95 4.15 7.36
N THR A 136 -13.89 4.38 6.59
CA THR A 136 -13.35 3.37 5.66
C THR A 136 -12.94 2.10 6.40
N ALA A 137 -12.27 2.22 7.54
CA ALA A 137 -11.86 1.09 8.36
C ALA A 137 -13.07 0.27 8.87
N ARG A 138 -14.11 0.94 9.38
CA ARG A 138 -15.34 0.29 9.87
C ARG A 138 -16.11 -0.41 8.75
N THR A 139 -16.27 0.23 7.59
CA THR A 139 -16.92 -0.39 6.43
C THR A 139 -16.19 -1.64 5.96
N ASN A 140 -14.87 -1.69 6.10
CA ASN A 140 -14.04 -2.85 5.76
C ASN A 140 -13.81 -3.81 6.95
N LYS A 141 -14.55 -3.64 8.06
CA LYS A 141 -14.48 -4.51 9.25
C LYS A 141 -13.06 -4.66 9.83
N VAL A 142 -12.25 -3.61 9.76
CA VAL A 142 -10.91 -3.60 10.35
C VAL A 142 -11.03 -3.57 11.87
N ALA A 143 -10.59 -4.65 12.54
CA ALA A 143 -10.70 -4.80 13.99
C ALA A 143 -9.64 -4.00 14.78
N GLN A 144 -8.43 -3.90 14.23
CA GLN A 144 -7.32 -3.21 14.86
C GLN A 144 -6.38 -2.62 13.80
N TYR A 145 -5.82 -1.45 14.09
CA TYR A 145 -4.72 -0.87 13.33
C TYR A 145 -3.38 -1.37 13.90
N ASP A 146 -2.53 -1.94 13.05
CA ASP A 146 -1.26 -2.54 13.46
C ASP A 146 -0.09 -1.54 13.34
N VAL A 147 0.23 -1.12 12.11
CA VAL A 147 1.36 -0.22 11.83
C VAL A 147 0.91 0.94 10.94
N MET A 148 1.35 2.15 11.28
CA MET A 148 1.11 3.36 10.51
C MET A 148 2.41 3.91 9.93
N TRP A 149 2.46 4.05 8.61
CA TRP A 149 3.54 4.69 7.89
C TRP A 149 3.06 6.04 7.37
N VAL A 150 3.78 7.12 7.71
CA VAL A 150 3.47 8.48 7.26
C VAL A 150 4.70 9.14 6.66
N SER A 151 4.50 10.19 5.87
CA SER A 151 5.62 10.98 5.37
C SER A 151 6.31 11.72 6.52
N PRO A 152 7.60 12.06 6.40
CA PRO A 152 8.33 12.79 7.42
C PRO A 152 7.68 14.13 7.80
N GLU A 153 7.07 14.82 6.84
CA GLU A 153 6.40 16.11 7.04
C GLU A 153 5.14 15.94 7.90
N ILE A 154 4.32 14.92 7.60
CA ILE A 154 3.13 14.60 8.40
C ILE A 154 3.56 14.15 9.80
N TRP A 155 4.60 13.31 9.90
CA TRP A 155 5.12 12.88 11.20
C TRP A 155 5.58 14.06 12.05
N ALA A 156 6.29 15.02 11.45
CA ALA A 156 6.74 16.22 12.14
C ALA A 156 5.54 17.06 12.64
N ASN A 157 4.46 17.16 11.88
CA ASN A 157 3.23 17.83 12.30
C ASN A 157 2.51 17.05 13.42
N MET A 158 2.41 15.74 13.32
CA MET A 158 1.81 14.87 14.35
C MET A 158 2.58 14.85 15.68
N ALA A 159 3.89 15.10 15.64
CA ALA A 159 4.74 15.15 16.82
C ALA A 159 4.62 16.47 17.62
N GLN A 160 3.86 17.45 17.11
CA GLN A 160 3.64 18.71 17.83
C GLN A 160 2.80 18.49 19.09
N PRO A 161 3.03 19.28 20.17
CA PRO A 161 2.27 19.14 21.39
C PRO A 161 0.79 19.48 21.17
N TYR A 162 -0.09 18.66 21.75
CA TYR A 162 -1.51 18.96 21.78
C TYR A 162 -1.78 20.08 22.79
N VAL A 163 -2.16 21.26 22.28
CA VAL A 163 -2.57 22.38 23.11
C VAL A 163 -4.09 22.46 23.13
N VAL A 164 -4.69 22.18 24.29
CA VAL A 164 -6.10 22.46 24.53
C VAL A 164 -6.20 23.93 24.90
N ASN A 165 -6.75 24.74 23.99
CA ASN A 165 -7.08 26.12 24.31
C ASN A 165 -8.33 26.11 25.19
N VAL A 166 -8.13 26.31 26.49
CA VAL A 166 -9.22 26.54 27.47
C VAL A 166 -9.44 28.05 27.52
N TRP A 167 -10.35 28.55 26.69
CA TRP A 167 -10.88 29.91 26.78
C TRP A 167 -12.40 29.86 26.78
#